data_AF-A0A3E0R071-F1
#
_entry.id   AF-A0A3E0R071-F1
#
_cell.length_a   1.000
_cell.length_b   1.000
_cell.length_c   1.000
_cell.angle_alpha   90.00
_cell.angle_beta   90.00
_cell.angle_gamma   90.00
#
_symmetry.space_group_name_H-M   'P 1'
#
loop_
_entity.id
_entity.type
_entity.pdbx_description
1 polymer ?
#
loop_
_entity_poly.entity_id
_entity_poly.type
_entity_poly.pdbx_seq_one_letter_code
_entity_poly.pdbx_strand_id
1 'polypeptide(L)'
;LGYSKESRNHVEDDEVLSYITPSDLKSFGLIPELIGRMPIVTFMSPLDKDALRAILTLPKNALVKQYQHLFHMDDIALSFDEEVYDYIVEVALDYSLGARGLRSVCEAILTDHMFDAPGMEEKSIHITKEYAKAQIERSSLRKIPA
;
A
#
# COMPACT_ATOMS: atom_id res chain seq x y z
N LEU A 1 17.21 35.13 -26.53
CA LEU A 1 17.64 34.35 -27.71
C LEU A 1 17.39 32.89 -27.36
N GLY A 2 16.62 32.04 -28.03
CA GLY A 2 15.92 32.06 -29.31
C GLY A 2 15.88 30.60 -29.79
N TYR A 3 14.70 30.10 -30.16
CA TYR A 3 14.39 28.76 -30.70
C TYR A 3 14.50 27.56 -29.75
N SER A 4 13.38 27.19 -29.11
CA SER A 4 13.10 25.78 -28.89
C SER A 4 11.68 25.50 -29.37
N LYS A 5 11.61 24.67 -30.40
CA LYS A 5 10.42 24.22 -31.11
C LYS A 5 9.39 23.72 -30.09
N GLU A 6 8.15 24.20 -30.19
CA GLU A 6 6.99 23.79 -29.39
C GLU A 6 6.61 22.32 -29.61
N SER A 7 7.47 21.43 -29.15
CA SER A 7 7.16 20.04 -28.90
C SER A 7 7.95 19.64 -27.66
N ARG A 8 7.71 20.35 -26.54
CA ARG A 8 7.91 19.70 -25.25
C ARG A 8 6.88 18.58 -25.24
N ASN A 9 7.29 17.38 -25.62
CA ASN A 9 6.54 16.19 -25.30
C ASN A 9 6.27 16.30 -23.81
N HIS A 10 5.00 16.46 -23.45
CA HIS A 10 4.57 16.51 -22.07
C HIS A 10 4.81 15.10 -21.54
N VAL A 11 6.03 14.87 -21.03
CA VAL A 11 6.34 13.67 -20.27
C VAL A 11 5.55 13.84 -18.99
N GLU A 12 4.56 12.99 -18.77
CA GLU A 12 3.77 12.99 -17.54
C GLU A 12 4.74 12.91 -16.35
N ASP A 13 4.50 13.68 -15.28
CA ASP A 13 5.42 13.79 -14.13
C ASP A 13 5.83 12.41 -13.57
N ASP A 14 4.93 11.43 -13.64
CA ASP A 14 5.15 10.04 -13.23
C ASP A 14 6.20 9.27 -14.05
N GLU A 15 6.48 9.67 -15.30
CA GLU A 15 7.46 9.02 -16.17
C GLU A 15 8.85 9.68 -16.15
N VAL A 16 8.99 10.85 -15.52
CA VAL A 16 10.25 11.61 -15.52
C VAL A 16 11.38 10.82 -14.86
N LEU A 17 11.07 10.05 -13.81
CA LEU A 17 12.04 9.20 -13.11
C LEU A 17 12.63 8.10 -14.00
N SER A 18 11.96 7.73 -15.09
CA SER A 18 12.45 6.72 -16.03
C SER A 18 13.67 7.16 -16.84
N TYR A 19 13.88 8.47 -16.95
CA TYR A 19 14.96 9.08 -17.72
C TYR A 19 16.13 9.54 -16.85
N ILE A 20 16.17 9.15 -15.57
CA ILE A 20 17.19 9.62 -14.62
C ILE A 20 18.61 9.23 -15.07
N THR A 21 19.52 10.20 -15.03
CA THR A 21 20.93 10.01 -15.38
C THR A 21 21.85 10.13 -14.15
N PRO A 22 23.07 9.57 -14.20
CA PRO A 22 24.06 9.76 -13.12
C PRO A 22 24.41 11.23 -12.84
N SER A 23 24.29 12.10 -13.85
CA SER A 23 24.50 13.55 -13.71
C SER A 23 23.41 14.22 -12.85
N ASP A 24 22.19 13.69 -12.90
CA ASP A 24 21.07 14.16 -12.07
C ASP A 24 21.29 13.77 -10.61
N LEU A 25 21.78 12.55 -10.36
CA LEU A 25 22.18 12.09 -9.03
C LEU A 25 23.29 12.95 -8.41
N LYS A 26 24.27 13.36 -9.21
CA LYS A 26 25.31 14.29 -8.78
C LYS A 26 24.73 15.66 -8.43
N SER A 27 23.82 16.18 -9.26
CA SER A 27 23.13 17.46 -9.02
C SER A 27 22.22 17.40 -7.78
N PHE A 28 21.68 16.22 -7.46
CA PHE A 28 20.91 15.93 -6.25
C PHE A 28 21.77 15.85 -4.98
N GLY A 29 23.10 15.81 -5.10
CA GLY A 29 24.04 15.86 -3.98
C GLY A 29 24.76 14.54 -3.67
N LEU A 30 24.63 13.51 -4.51
CA LEU A 30 25.41 12.28 -4.38
C LEU A 30 26.86 12.49 -4.84
N ILE A 31 27.81 11.92 -4.10
CA ILE A 31 29.24 12.03 -4.43
C ILE A 31 29.63 11.17 -5.64
N PRO A 32 30.49 11.66 -6.55
CA PRO A 32 30.88 10.94 -7.77
C PRO A 32 31.47 9.55 -7.52
N GLU A 33 32.19 9.37 -6.41
CA GLU A 33 32.81 8.10 -6.03
C GLU A 33 31.78 7.01 -5.70
N LEU A 34 30.64 7.40 -5.14
CA LEU A 34 29.53 6.49 -4.81
C LEU A 34 28.75 6.13 -6.08
N ILE A 35 28.45 7.13 -6.92
CA ILE A 35 27.78 6.95 -8.20
C ILE A 35 28.60 6.02 -9.10
N GLY A 36 29.92 6.19 -9.15
CA GLY A 36 30.83 5.34 -9.93
C GLY A 36 30.87 3.87 -9.49
N ARG A 37 30.43 3.56 -8.26
CA ARG A 37 30.32 2.18 -7.73
C ARG A 37 28.94 1.55 -7.95
N MET A 38 27.95 2.32 -8.41
CA MET A 38 26.59 1.87 -8.71
C MET A 38 26.36 1.91 -10.23
N PRO A 39 26.81 0.88 -10.97
CA PRO A 39 26.75 0.89 -12.44
C PRO A 39 25.33 0.76 -13.00
N ILE A 40 24.35 0.40 -12.17
CA ILE A 40 22.95 0.20 -12.56
C ILE A 40 22.10 1.19 -11.79
N VAL A 41 21.35 2.02 -12.53
CA VAL A 41 20.33 2.93 -11.99
C VAL A 41 18.99 2.46 -12.51
N THR A 42 18.02 2.32 -11.62
CA THR A 42 16.63 1.94 -11.94
C THR A 42 15.68 2.82 -11.16
N PHE A 43 14.47 2.96 -11.67
CA PHE A 43 13.36 3.64 -11.03
C PHE A 43 12.27 2.62 -10.69
N MET A 44 11.29 3.02 -9.88
CA MET A 44 10.06 2.27 -9.69
C MET A 44 8.88 3.14 -10.10
N SER A 45 7.87 2.50 -10.68
CA SER A 45 6.57 3.13 -10.90
C SER A 45 5.90 3.47 -9.57
N PRO A 46 5.09 4.54 -9.53
CA PRO A 46 4.23 4.84 -8.38
C PRO A 46 3.28 3.69 -8.10
N LEU A 47 2.81 3.63 -6.85
CA LEU A 47 1.82 2.65 -6.45
C LEU A 47 0.42 3.13 -6.79
N ASP A 48 -0.24 2.44 -7.71
CA ASP A 48 -1.63 2.68 -8.08
C ASP A 48 -2.61 1.76 -7.30
N LYS A 49 -3.91 2.00 -7.52
CA LYS A 49 -5.00 1.24 -6.87
C LYS A 49 -4.93 -0.26 -7.20
N ASP A 50 -4.68 -0.61 -8.45
CA ASP A 50 -4.62 -2.00 -8.90
C ASP A 50 -3.37 -2.69 -8.33
N ALA A 51 -2.23 -2.01 -8.29
CA ALA A 51 -1.02 -2.52 -7.64
C ALA A 51 -1.23 -2.80 -6.15
N LEU A 52 -1.87 -1.88 -5.42
CA LEU A 52 -2.20 -2.08 -4.01
C LEU A 52 -3.17 -3.26 -3.80
N ARG A 53 -4.20 -3.36 -4.63
CA ARG A 53 -5.16 -4.48 -4.61
C ARG A 53 -4.47 -5.82 -4.88
N ALA A 54 -3.54 -5.84 -5.84
CA ALA A 54 -2.71 -7.00 -6.14
C ALA A 54 -1.86 -7.39 -4.94
N ILE A 55 -1.17 -6.45 -4.29
CA ILE A 55 -0.36 -6.70 -3.08
C ILE A 55 -1.19 -7.28 -1.94
N LEU A 56 -2.42 -6.78 -1.76
CA LEU A 56 -3.33 -7.20 -0.69
C LEU A 56 -3.80 -8.66 -0.84
N THR A 57 -3.91 -9.18 -2.08
CA THR A 57 -4.64 -10.42 -2.37
C THR A 57 -3.86 -11.50 -3.14
N LEU A 58 -3.03 -11.12 -4.12
CA LEU A 58 -2.40 -12.05 -5.06
C LEU A 58 -1.16 -12.77 -4.52
N PRO A 59 -0.15 -12.10 -3.92
CA PRO A 59 1.12 -12.76 -3.62
C PRO A 59 0.92 -13.93 -2.66
N LYS A 60 1.89 -14.86 -2.65
CA LYS A 60 1.86 -16.01 -1.73
C LYS A 60 1.75 -15.56 -0.28
N ASN A 61 2.43 -14.47 0.06
CA ASN A 61 2.43 -13.82 1.37
C ASN A 61 1.52 -12.58 1.40
N ALA A 62 0.39 -12.60 0.69
CA ALA A 62 -0.59 -11.52 0.72
C ALA A 62 -1.12 -11.27 2.15
N LEU A 63 -1.37 -10.01 2.51
CA LEU A 63 -1.81 -9.63 3.85
C LEU A 63 -3.10 -10.36 4.25
N VAL A 64 -4.07 -10.44 3.34
CA VAL A 64 -5.33 -11.17 3.58
C VAL A 64 -5.07 -12.62 3.97
N LYS A 65 -4.17 -13.31 3.24
CA LYS A 65 -3.81 -14.70 3.54
C LYS A 65 -3.09 -14.83 4.88
N GLN A 66 -2.28 -13.84 5.25
CA GLN A 66 -1.63 -13.82 6.56
C GLN A 66 -2.66 -13.72 7.69
N TYR A 67 -3.65 -12.83 7.58
CA TYR A 67 -4.70 -12.72 8.60
C TYR A 67 -5.62 -13.94 8.63
N GLN A 68 -6.00 -14.48 7.47
CA GLN A 68 -6.75 -15.73 7.41
C GLN A 68 -6.02 -16.87 8.10
N HIS A 69 -4.70 -16.98 7.89
CA HIS A 69 -3.90 -17.98 8.56
C HIS A 69 -3.81 -17.73 10.07
N LEU A 70 -3.67 -16.47 10.49
CA LEU A 70 -3.62 -16.09 11.90
C LEU A 70 -4.90 -16.52 12.64
N PHE A 71 -6.08 -16.16 12.12
CA PHE A 71 -7.36 -16.58 12.71
C PHE A 71 -7.57 -18.09 12.65
N HIS A 72 -7.06 -18.76 11.61
CA HIS A 72 -7.11 -20.21 11.52
C HIS A 72 -6.28 -20.91 12.62
N MET A 73 -5.25 -20.27 13.18
CA MET A 73 -4.53 -20.82 14.33
C MET A 73 -5.40 -20.92 15.59
N ASP A 74 -6.45 -20.10 15.66
CA ASP A 74 -7.47 -20.10 16.71
C ASP A 74 -8.75 -20.85 16.28
N ASP A 75 -8.69 -21.69 15.23
CA ASP A 75 -9.81 -22.45 14.65
C ASP A 75 -10.97 -21.57 14.11
N ILE A 76 -10.68 -20.31 13.72
CA ILE A 76 -11.65 -19.38 13.16
C ILE A 76 -11.43 -19.19 11.65
N ALA A 77 -12.48 -19.42 10.85
CA ALA A 77 -12.47 -19.15 9.42
C ALA A 77 -12.75 -17.67 9.13
N LEU A 78 -11.75 -16.93 8.65
CA LEU A 78 -11.90 -15.52 8.27
C LEU A 78 -12.16 -15.35 6.77
N SER A 79 -13.21 -14.59 6.43
CA SER A 79 -13.58 -14.24 5.07
C SER A 79 -13.92 -12.75 4.95
N PHE A 80 -13.86 -12.23 3.73
CA PHE A 80 -14.10 -10.82 3.44
C PHE A 80 -14.98 -10.70 2.20
N ASP A 81 -15.82 -9.68 2.17
CA ASP A 81 -16.44 -9.23 0.93
C ASP A 81 -15.42 -8.66 -0.04
N GLU A 82 -15.67 -8.82 -1.35
CA GLU A 82 -14.80 -8.28 -2.39
C GLU A 82 -14.65 -6.75 -2.28
N GLU A 83 -15.72 -6.06 -1.87
CA GLU A 83 -15.73 -4.62 -1.68
C GLU A 83 -14.89 -4.14 -0.49
N VAL A 84 -14.61 -5.01 0.49
CA VAL A 84 -13.76 -4.65 1.65
C VAL A 84 -12.33 -4.43 1.19
N TYR A 85 -11.86 -5.26 0.27
CA TYR A 85 -10.53 -5.12 -0.29
C TYR A 85 -10.38 -3.79 -1.06
N ASP A 86 -11.40 -3.34 -1.79
CA ASP A 86 -11.38 -2.03 -2.48
C ASP A 86 -11.37 -0.89 -1.48
N TYR A 87 -12.18 -1.01 -0.43
CA TYR A 87 -12.23 -0.03 0.64
C TYR A 87 -10.88 0.10 1.37
N ILE A 88 -10.20 -1.01 1.67
CA ILE A 88 -8.87 -1.00 2.30
C ILE A 88 -7.86 -0.25 1.43
N VAL A 89 -7.90 -0.48 0.11
CA VAL A 89 -7.02 0.19 -0.85
C VAL A 89 -7.32 1.69 -0.94
N GLU A 90 -8.59 2.08 -1.02
CA GLU A 90 -9.01 3.49 -1.03
C GLU A 90 -8.52 4.23 0.21
N VAL A 91 -8.73 3.64 1.39
CA VAL A 91 -8.22 4.20 2.65
C VAL A 91 -6.70 4.34 2.62
N ALA A 92 -5.96 3.31 2.18
CA ALA A 92 -4.50 3.38 2.13
C ALA A 92 -3.96 4.46 1.17
N LEU A 93 -4.68 4.72 0.07
CA LEU A 93 -4.38 5.80 -0.88
C LEU A 93 -4.71 7.17 -0.30
N ASP A 94 -5.88 7.34 0.31
CA ASP A 94 -6.32 8.60 0.91
C ASP A 94 -5.35 9.10 1.99
N TYR A 95 -4.79 8.18 2.78
CA TYR A 95 -3.78 8.48 3.80
C TYR A 95 -2.34 8.49 3.26
N SER A 96 -2.12 8.30 1.95
CA SER A 96 -0.78 8.30 1.30
C SER A 96 0.23 7.35 1.95
N LEU A 97 -0.24 6.22 2.49
CA LEU A 97 0.59 5.29 3.28
C LEU A 97 1.31 4.24 2.41
N GLY A 98 0.95 4.15 1.12
CA GLY A 98 1.46 3.14 0.19
C GLY A 98 1.21 1.69 0.65
N ALA A 99 2.01 0.73 0.16
CA ALA A 99 1.86 -0.69 0.50
C ALA A 99 2.00 -0.99 2.00
N ARG A 100 2.80 -0.20 2.74
CA ARG A 100 2.93 -0.36 4.19
C ARG A 100 1.63 -0.02 4.92
N GLY A 101 0.89 0.97 4.41
CA GLY A 101 -0.42 1.38 4.94
C GLY A 101 -1.48 0.29 4.94
N LEU A 102 -1.46 -0.59 3.93
CA LEU A 102 -2.44 -1.68 3.83
C LEU A 102 -2.49 -2.53 5.10
N ARG A 103 -1.34 -2.78 5.73
CA ARG A 103 -1.27 -3.53 6.99
C ARG A 103 -1.95 -2.76 8.12
N SER A 104 -1.63 -1.47 8.29
CA SER A 104 -2.24 -0.64 9.34
C SER A 104 -3.75 -0.52 9.19
N VAL A 105 -4.26 -0.44 7.96
CA VAL A 105 -5.70 -0.44 7.67
C VAL A 105 -6.33 -1.79 8.04
N CYS A 106 -5.70 -2.91 7.68
CA CYS A 106 -6.19 -4.23 8.06
C CYS A 106 -6.19 -4.43 9.59
N GLU A 107 -5.12 -4.02 10.29
CA GLU A 107 -5.03 -4.09 11.75
C GLU A 107 -6.16 -3.28 12.39
N ALA A 108 -6.42 -2.06 11.92
CA ALA A 108 -7.50 -1.24 12.45
C ALA A 108 -8.88 -1.88 12.28
N ILE A 109 -9.12 -2.62 11.19
CA ILE A 109 -10.40 -3.32 10.96
C ILE A 109 -10.51 -4.57 11.83
N LEU A 110 -9.41 -5.30 12.01
CA LEU A 110 -9.42 -6.63 12.65
C LEU A 110 -9.13 -6.61 14.15
N THR A 111 -8.67 -5.49 14.71
CA THR A 111 -8.22 -5.40 16.12
C THR A 111 -9.25 -5.95 17.10
N ASP A 112 -10.53 -5.57 16.97
CA ASP A 112 -11.59 -6.04 17.86
C ASP A 112 -11.73 -7.57 17.78
N HIS A 113 -11.81 -8.11 16.56
CA HIS A 113 -11.92 -9.55 16.33
C HIS A 113 -10.67 -10.31 16.80
N MET A 114 -9.47 -9.72 16.70
CA MET A 114 -8.24 -10.33 17.21
C MET A 114 -8.21 -10.37 18.75
N PHE A 115 -8.81 -9.39 19.42
CA PHE A 115 -8.93 -9.37 20.87
C PHE A 115 -9.95 -10.40 21.38
N ASP A 116 -11.09 -10.52 20.69
CA ASP A 116 -12.17 -11.42 21.09
C ASP A 116 -11.95 -12.88 20.63
N ALA A 117 -11.13 -13.12 19.60
CA ALA A 117 -10.88 -14.44 19.02
C ALA A 117 -10.59 -15.56 20.04
N PRO A 118 -9.71 -15.39 21.05
CA PRO A 118 -9.40 -16.45 22.01
C PRO A 118 -10.59 -16.89 22.88
N GLY A 119 -11.65 -16.07 22.97
CA GLY A 119 -12.85 -16.32 23.77
C GLY A 119 -14.11 -16.56 22.95
N MET A 120 -14.02 -16.57 21.63
CA MET A 120 -15.18 -16.64 20.74
C MET A 120 -15.60 -18.10 20.50
N GLU A 121 -16.88 -18.43 20.70
CA GLU A 121 -17.43 -19.75 20.31
C GLU A 121 -17.67 -19.86 18.79
N GLU A 122 -17.72 -18.71 18.10
CA GLU A 122 -17.98 -18.61 16.67
C GLU A 122 -16.77 -19.08 15.86
N LYS A 123 -16.99 -20.05 14.96
CA LYS A 123 -15.92 -20.64 14.13
C LYS A 123 -15.72 -19.94 12.80
N SER A 124 -16.45 -18.86 12.53
CA SER A 124 -16.42 -18.17 11.24
C SER A 124 -16.68 -16.68 11.41
N ILE A 125 -15.79 -15.85 10.89
CA ILE A 125 -15.92 -14.39 10.85
C ILE A 125 -15.98 -13.96 9.38
N HIS A 126 -16.98 -13.14 9.06
CA HIS A 126 -17.14 -12.56 7.74
C HIS A 126 -17.14 -11.03 7.84
N ILE A 127 -16.14 -10.41 7.24
CA ILE A 127 -15.95 -8.95 7.28
C ILE A 127 -16.68 -8.32 6.10
N THR A 128 -17.62 -7.42 6.42
CA THR A 128 -18.36 -6.62 5.44
C THR A 128 -17.79 -5.21 5.31
N LYS A 129 -18.12 -4.53 4.22
CA LYS A 129 -17.71 -3.14 3.97
C LYS A 129 -18.22 -2.17 5.04
N GLU A 130 -19.44 -2.38 5.53
CA GLU A 130 -20.06 -1.54 6.56
C GLU A 130 -19.31 -1.66 7.89
N TYR A 131 -18.93 -2.89 8.28
CA TYR A 131 -18.10 -3.13 9.45
C TYR A 131 -16.73 -2.47 9.31
N ALA A 132 -16.06 -2.67 8.17
CA ALA A 132 -14.75 -2.08 7.90
C ALA A 132 -14.79 -0.53 8.02
N LYS A 133 -15.82 0.11 7.45
CA LYS A 133 -16.02 1.56 7.57
C LYS A 133 -16.19 2.02 9.02
N ALA A 134 -17.05 1.35 9.77
CA ALA A 134 -17.30 1.68 11.17
C ALA A 134 -16.01 1.57 12.01
N GLN A 135 -15.16 0.58 11.74
CA GLN A 135 -13.90 0.39 12.46
C GLN A 135 -12.87 1.46 12.11
N ILE A 136 -12.71 1.81 10.84
CA ILE A 136 -11.79 2.88 10.43
C ILE A 136 -12.21 4.24 11.01
N GLU A 137 -13.51 4.51 11.09
CA GLU A 137 -14.02 5.74 11.71
C GLU A 137 -13.74 5.83 13.23
N ARG A 138 -13.77 4.68 13.92
CA ARG A 138 -13.47 4.58 15.37
C ARG A 138 -11.97 4.54 15.65
N SER A 139 -11.18 4.06 14.71
CA SER A 139 -9.74 3.85 14.87
C SER A 139 -8.96 5.16 14.86
N SER A 140 -7.78 5.13 15.49
CA SER A 140 -6.85 6.26 15.57
C SER A 140 -6.23 6.66 14.23
N LEU A 141 -6.55 5.97 13.13
CA LEU A 141 -6.12 6.31 11.77
C LEU A 141 -6.52 7.74 11.34
N ARG A 142 -7.54 8.36 11.97
CA ARG A 142 -7.83 9.80 11.83
C ARG A 142 -6.72 10.74 12.30
N LYS A 143 -5.75 10.27 13.10
CA LYS A 143 -4.70 11.10 13.73
C LYS A 143 -3.37 11.09 13.00
N ILE A 144 -3.22 10.34 11.89
CA ILE A 144 -1.98 10.35 11.13
C ILE A 144 -2.01 11.61 10.25
N PRO A 145 -1.17 12.62 10.51
CA PRO A 145 -1.09 13.76 9.61
C PRO A 145 -0.52 13.28 8.26
N ALA A 146 -1.15 13.77 7.18
CA ALA A 146 -0.63 13.66 5.81
C ALA A 146 0.74 14.35 5.68
#